data_AF-A0A950PTD6-F1
#
_entry.id   AF-A0A950PTD6-F1
#
_cell.length_a   1.000
_cell.length_b   1.000
_cell.length_c   1.000
_cell.angle_alpha   90.00
_cell.angle_beta   90.00
_cell.angle_gamma   90.00
#
_symmetry.space_group_name_H-M   'P 1'
#
loop_
_entity.id
_entity.type
_entity.pdbx_description
1 polymer ?
#
loop_
_entity_poly.entity_id
_entity_poly.type
_entity_poly.pdbx_seq_one_letter_code
_entity_poly.pdbx_strand_id
1 'polypeptide(L)'
;FMRRGLDRSDLEQIAAIGLLKAIDRYDPSEPAPFEAYAWLMILGELMHWVRDCERLLRAPRAVRELERRWSRAEKTVCMALEHRPTEEEVARQIGATPDQIKEVRAFRASNHVLSFELLNEHDPCIAPYGIDDVLDRLTVERILSALSPLEQRIVRAIHLDGVTVVDLAAHLGYSRRHMTRLHRCALERLKRAFRACAASVK
;
A
#
# COMPACT_ATOMS: atom_id res chain seq x y z
N PHE A 1 -20.12 7.64 7.30
CA PHE A 1 -20.30 6.32 6.65
C PHE A 1 -20.16 6.37 5.12
N MET A 2 -20.77 7.33 4.40
CA MET A 2 -20.70 7.40 2.91
C MET A 2 -19.31 7.58 2.25
N ARG A 3 -18.29 8.09 2.95
CA ARG A 3 -16.94 8.30 2.37
C ARG A 3 -16.10 7.02 2.20
N ARG A 4 -16.62 5.84 2.52
CA ARG A 4 -15.85 4.57 2.58
C ARG A 4 -16.28 3.48 1.59
N GLY A 5 -17.12 3.79 0.59
CA GLY A 5 -17.57 2.81 -0.40
C GLY A 5 -18.50 1.74 0.18
N LEU A 6 -19.19 2.06 1.29
CA LEU A 6 -20.14 1.17 1.94
C LEU A 6 -21.51 1.37 1.29
N ASP A 7 -22.16 0.28 0.88
CA ASP A 7 -23.51 0.33 0.32
C ASP A 7 -24.48 0.85 1.39
N ARG A 8 -25.35 1.78 0.98
CA ARG A 8 -26.38 2.33 1.83
C ARG A 8 -27.37 1.27 2.26
N SER A 9 -27.67 0.29 1.39
CA SER A 9 -28.60 -0.79 1.72
C SER A 9 -28.08 -1.64 2.88
N ASP A 10 -26.78 -1.95 2.89
CA ASP A 10 -26.16 -2.71 3.97
C ASP A 10 -26.24 -1.96 5.30
N LEU A 11 -25.91 -0.66 5.28
CA LEU A 11 -25.99 0.18 6.48
C LEU A 11 -27.42 0.25 7.05
N GLU A 12 -28.43 0.32 6.18
CA GLU A 12 -29.84 0.31 6.59
C GLU A 12 -30.23 -1.03 7.23
N GLN A 13 -29.77 -2.15 6.68
CA GLN A 13 -30.02 -3.48 7.25
C GLN A 13 -29.35 -3.67 8.62
N ILE A 14 -28.11 -3.22 8.77
CA ILE A 14 -27.39 -3.32 10.05
C ILE A 14 -28.02 -2.40 11.10
N ALA A 15 -28.44 -1.20 10.69
CA ALA A 15 -29.18 -0.31 11.57
C ALA A 15 -30.51 -0.93 12.01
N ALA A 16 -31.20 -1.65 11.11
CA ALA A 16 -32.42 -2.38 11.48
C ALA A 16 -32.15 -3.49 12.51
N ILE A 17 -31.02 -4.22 12.39
CA ILE A 17 -30.60 -5.20 13.40
C ILE A 17 -30.32 -4.53 14.75
N GLY A 18 -29.63 -3.38 14.75
CA GLY A 18 -29.35 -2.61 15.96
C GLY A 18 -30.61 -2.08 16.63
N LEU A 19 -31.60 -1.64 15.84
CA LEU A 19 -32.91 -1.22 16.35
C LEU A 19 -33.67 -2.40 16.95
N LEU A 20 -33.67 -3.57 16.31
CA LEU A 20 -34.35 -4.76 16.81
C LEU A 20 -33.76 -5.20 18.15
N LYS A 21 -32.43 -5.19 18.28
CA LYS A 21 -31.72 -5.42 19.55
C LYS A 21 -32.06 -4.37 20.61
N ALA A 22 -32.28 -3.12 20.21
CA ALA A 22 -32.69 -2.06 21.13
C ALA A 22 -34.10 -2.31 21.66
N ILE A 23 -35.04 -2.71 20.80
CA ILE A 23 -36.41 -3.08 21.20
C ILE A 23 -36.39 -4.25 22.19
N ASP A 24 -35.61 -5.29 21.91
CA ASP A 24 -35.56 -6.49 22.76
C ASP A 24 -34.94 -6.25 24.15
N ARG A 25 -34.08 -5.22 24.30
CA ARG A 25 -33.26 -5.00 25.51
C ARG A 25 -33.60 -3.73 26.27
N TYR A 26 -34.46 -2.88 25.72
CA TYR A 26 -34.83 -1.64 26.37
C TYR A 26 -35.77 -1.91 27.55
N ASP A 27 -35.45 -1.32 28.70
CA ASP A 27 -36.31 -1.32 29.86
C ASP A 27 -36.97 0.08 29.99
N PRO A 28 -38.30 0.20 29.91
CA PRO A 28 -39.02 1.46 30.13
C PRO A 28 -38.83 2.07 31.51
N SER A 29 -38.31 1.30 32.48
CA SER A 29 -38.01 1.75 33.83
C SER A 29 -36.73 2.60 33.92
N GLU A 30 -35.88 2.55 32.90
CA GLU A 30 -34.67 3.37 32.81
C GLU A 30 -35.01 4.84 32.51
N PRO A 31 -34.24 5.80 33.05
CA PRO A 31 -34.52 7.24 32.87
C PRO A 31 -34.21 7.75 31.46
N ALA A 32 -33.55 6.96 30.62
CA ALA A 32 -33.16 7.35 29.28
C ALA A 32 -34.30 7.08 28.29
N PRO A 33 -34.67 8.05 27.43
CA PRO A 33 -35.68 7.84 26.41
C PRO A 33 -35.23 6.77 25.42
N PHE A 34 -36.17 5.94 24.95
CA PHE A 34 -35.92 4.88 23.98
C PHE A 34 -35.14 5.35 22.75
N GLU A 35 -35.42 6.55 22.24
CA GLU A 35 -34.73 7.15 21.10
C GLU A 35 -33.22 7.28 21.33
N ALA A 36 -32.80 7.73 22.52
CA ALA A 36 -31.40 7.86 22.87
C ALA A 36 -30.72 6.49 23.03
N TYR A 37 -31.43 5.52 23.61
CA TYR A 37 -30.94 4.15 23.75
C TYR A 37 -30.78 3.44 22.39
N ALA A 38 -31.81 3.52 21.54
CA ALA A 38 -31.80 2.95 20.21
C ALA A 38 -30.70 3.55 19.34
N TRP A 39 -30.48 4.87 19.43
CA TRP A 39 -29.36 5.53 18.74
C TRP A 39 -28.00 4.92 19.11
N LEU A 40 -27.74 4.70 20.41
CA LEU A 40 -26.48 4.12 20.88
C LEU A 40 -26.30 2.67 20.39
N MET A 41 -27.37 1.88 20.40
CA MET A 41 -27.36 0.50 19.93
C MET A 41 -27.13 0.40 18.42
N ILE A 42 -27.83 1.21 17.63
CA ILE A 42 -27.66 1.30 16.17
C ILE A 42 -26.23 1.73 15.82
N LEU A 43 -25.73 2.78 16.48
CA LEU A 43 -24.38 3.27 16.26
C LEU A 43 -23.33 2.20 16.61
N GLY A 44 -23.54 1.47 17.71
CA GLY A 44 -22.68 0.38 18.14
C GLY A 44 -22.58 -0.74 17.09
N GLU A 45 -23.72 -1.20 16.56
CA GLU A 45 -23.76 -2.24 15.53
C GLU A 45 -23.14 -1.77 14.21
N LEU A 46 -23.41 -0.52 13.79
CA LEU A 46 -22.76 0.06 12.61
C LEU A 46 -21.25 0.14 12.77
N MET A 47 -20.75 0.53 13.95
CA MET A 47 -19.32 0.60 14.22
C MET A 47 -18.67 -0.78 14.33
N HIS A 48 -19.38 -1.78 14.85
CA HIS A 48 -18.93 -3.17 14.83
C HIS A 48 -18.78 -3.68 13.40
N TRP A 49 -19.82 -3.50 12.58
CA TRP A 49 -19.78 -3.91 11.19
C TRP A 49 -18.70 -3.20 10.38
N VAL A 50 -18.53 -1.88 10.54
CA VAL A 50 -17.45 -1.15 9.86
C VAL A 50 -16.07 -1.71 10.25
N ARG A 51 -15.86 -2.09 11.51
CA ARG A 51 -14.58 -2.72 11.94
C ARG A 51 -14.38 -4.11 11.36
N ASP A 52 -15.46 -4.87 11.19
CA ASP A 52 -15.41 -6.22 10.64
C ASP A 52 -15.26 -6.21 9.11
N CYS A 53 -15.84 -5.23 8.42
CA CYS A 53 -15.79 -5.06 6.95
C CYS A 53 -14.61 -4.21 6.46
N GLU A 54 -13.96 -3.40 7.31
CA GLU A 54 -12.78 -2.61 6.94
C GLU A 54 -11.59 -3.45 6.45
N ARG A 55 -11.60 -4.78 6.66
CA ARG A 55 -10.50 -5.66 6.25
C ARG A 55 -11.01 -6.81 5.41
N LEU A 56 -10.75 -6.71 4.11
CA LEU A 56 -11.05 -7.73 3.08
C LEU A 56 -10.53 -9.13 3.43
N LEU A 57 -9.52 -9.25 4.31
CA LEU A 57 -9.02 -10.53 4.84
C LEU A 57 -9.07 -10.58 6.38
N ARG A 58 -9.82 -11.55 6.91
CA ARG A 58 -9.93 -11.86 8.34
C ARG A 58 -8.66 -12.53 8.85
N ALA A 59 -7.58 -11.76 9.05
CA ALA A 59 -6.32 -12.33 9.55
C ALA A 59 -6.42 -12.78 11.02
N PRO A 60 -5.66 -13.80 11.44
CA PRO A 60 -5.56 -14.24 12.83
C PRO A 60 -5.22 -13.09 13.80
N ARG A 61 -5.71 -13.14 15.04
CA ARG A 61 -5.45 -12.09 16.05
C ARG A 61 -3.95 -11.89 16.32
N ALA A 62 -3.17 -12.98 16.33
CA ALA A 62 -1.72 -12.95 16.55
C ALA A 62 -1.00 -12.09 15.50
N VAL A 63 -1.34 -12.25 14.22
CA VAL A 63 -0.77 -11.47 13.11
C VAL A 63 -1.12 -9.98 13.24
N ARG A 64 -2.34 -9.65 13.69
CA ARG A 64 -2.76 -8.26 13.93
C ARG A 64 -2.01 -7.60 15.07
N GLU A 65 -1.75 -8.35 16.14
CA GLU A 65 -0.98 -7.83 17.27
C GLU A 65 0.47 -7.59 16.89
N LEU A 66 1.03 -8.52 16.13
CA LEU A 66 2.37 -8.41 15.57
C LEU A 66 2.51 -7.21 14.62
N GLU A 67 1.54 -6.97 13.72
CA GLU A 67 1.54 -5.80 12.84
C GLU A 67 1.47 -4.47 13.61
N ARG A 68 0.65 -4.41 14.67
CA ARG A 68 0.59 -3.21 15.54
C ARG A 68 1.91 -2.95 16.28
N ARG A 69 2.63 -4.01 16.66
CA ARG A 69 3.97 -3.89 17.24
C ARG A 69 4.98 -3.44 16.18
N TRP A 70 4.90 -4.01 14.98
CA TRP A 70 5.72 -3.61 13.84
C TRP A 70 5.57 -2.13 13.49
N SER A 71 4.33 -1.65 13.30
CA SER A 71 4.07 -0.25 12.91
C SER A 71 4.54 0.75 13.97
N ARG A 72 4.52 0.37 15.25
CA ARG A 72 5.09 1.19 16.33
C ARG A 72 6.61 1.21 16.28
N ALA A 73 7.25 0.05 16.14
CA ALA A 73 8.69 -0.03 16.04
C ALA A 73 9.23 0.69 14.80
N GLU A 74 8.57 0.56 13.65
CA GLU A 74 8.91 1.26 12.41
C GLU A 74 8.98 2.79 12.61
N LYS A 75 8.02 3.38 13.34
CA LYS A 75 8.05 4.80 13.70
C LYS A 75 9.22 5.15 14.61
N THR A 76 9.48 4.32 15.62
CA THR A 76 10.58 4.54 16.56
C THR A 76 11.95 4.45 15.87
N VAL A 77 12.17 3.44 15.02
CA VAL A 77 13.41 3.29 14.24
C VAL A 77 13.57 4.45 13.26
N CYS A 78 12.52 4.82 12.54
CA CYS A 78 12.55 5.94 11.60
C CYS A 78 12.91 7.27 12.29
N MET A 79 12.43 7.49 13.52
CA MET A 79 12.80 8.66 14.33
C MET A 79 14.25 8.61 14.83
N ALA A 80 14.80 7.41 15.04
CA ALA A 80 16.16 7.23 15.56
C ALA A 80 17.24 7.25 14.47
N LEU A 81 16.94 6.75 13.27
CA LEU A 81 17.92 6.54 12.20
C LEU A 81 17.92 7.62 11.11
N GLU A 82 16.99 8.59 11.16
CA GLU A 82 16.79 9.65 10.14
C GLU A 82 16.67 9.14 8.68
N HIS A 83 16.54 7.83 8.49
CA HIS A 83 16.31 7.18 7.21
C HIS A 83 15.15 6.18 7.31
N ARG A 84 14.67 5.73 6.15
CA ARG A 84 13.63 4.70 6.11
C ARG A 84 14.19 3.40 6.70
N PRO A 85 13.56 2.82 7.72
CA PRO A 85 14.08 1.63 8.39
C PRO A 85 13.96 0.40 7.48
N THR A 86 14.96 -0.49 7.54
CA THR A 86 14.90 -1.78 6.85
C THR A 86 14.03 -2.77 7.63
N GLU A 87 13.48 -3.78 6.94
CA GLU A 87 12.65 -4.80 7.61
C GLU A 87 13.42 -5.54 8.71
N GLU A 88 14.73 -5.74 8.52
CA GLU A 88 15.61 -6.40 9.49
C GLU A 88 15.83 -5.55 10.74
N GLU A 89 15.96 -4.22 10.61
CA GLU A 89 16.08 -3.29 11.75
C GLU A 89 14.81 -3.29 12.60
N VAL A 90 13.65 -3.23 11.96
CA VAL A 90 12.35 -3.25 12.66
C VAL A 90 12.14 -4.61 13.34
N ALA A 91 12.46 -5.72 12.65
CA ALA A 91 12.35 -7.07 13.19
C ALA A 91 13.26 -7.27 14.41
N ARG A 92 14.50 -6.75 14.37
CA ARG A 92 15.45 -6.81 15.48
C ARG A 92 14.94 -6.06 16.70
N GLN A 93 14.28 -4.90 16.50
CA GLN A 93 13.72 -4.12 17.61
C GLN A 93 12.52 -4.80 18.29
N ILE A 94 11.69 -5.52 17.55
CA ILE A 94 10.52 -6.22 18.11
C ILE A 94 10.82 -7.67 18.53
N GLY A 95 12.00 -8.19 18.23
CA GLY A 95 12.37 -9.59 18.46
C GLY A 95 11.54 -10.57 17.63
N ALA A 96 11.18 -10.20 16.40
CA ALA A 96 10.38 -11.06 15.52
C ALA A 96 11.24 -12.15 14.86
N THR A 97 10.66 -13.35 14.74
CA THR A 97 11.25 -14.46 13.99
C THR A 97 11.09 -14.26 12.47
N PRO A 98 11.92 -14.91 11.63
CA PRO A 98 11.83 -14.81 10.17
C PRO A 98 10.44 -15.16 9.61
N ASP A 99 9.75 -16.13 10.21
CA ASP A 99 8.41 -16.53 9.77
C ASP A 99 7.35 -15.48 10.14
N GLN A 100 7.48 -14.86 11.31
CA GLN A 100 6.65 -13.72 11.73
C GLN A 100 6.82 -12.50 10.80
N ILE A 101 8.03 -12.26 10.29
CA ILE A 101 8.27 -11.20 9.30
C ILE A 101 7.50 -11.49 8.01
N LYS A 102 7.55 -12.74 7.52
CA LYS A 102 6.80 -13.16 6.31
C LYS A 102 5.30 -13.02 6.51
N GLU A 103 4.77 -13.39 7.66
CA GLU A 103 3.34 -13.25 7.98
C GLU A 103 2.89 -11.78 7.98
N VAL A 104 3.66 -10.89 8.59
CA VAL A 104 3.36 -9.44 8.60
C VAL A 104 3.44 -8.86 7.20
N ARG A 105 4.44 -9.26 6.41
CA ARG A 105 4.61 -8.83 5.02
C ARG A 105 3.40 -9.25 4.18
N ALA A 106 3.01 -10.52 4.26
CA ALA A 106 1.82 -11.04 3.58
C ALA A 106 0.55 -10.29 4.03
N PHE A 107 0.37 -10.08 5.34
CA PHE A 107 -0.78 -9.35 5.88
C PHE A 107 -0.85 -7.89 5.43
N ARG A 108 0.29 -7.20 5.32
CA ARG A 108 0.36 -5.82 4.81
C ARG A 108 0.03 -5.77 3.32
N ALA A 109 0.55 -6.70 2.52
CA ALA A 109 0.21 -6.83 1.10
C ALA A 109 -1.30 -7.11 0.90
N SER A 110 -1.87 -7.97 1.74
CA SER A 110 -3.30 -8.33 1.72
C SER A 110 -4.26 -7.22 2.17
N ASN A 111 -3.83 -6.25 2.98
CA ASN A 111 -4.67 -5.09 3.31
C ASN A 111 -4.56 -3.95 2.28
N HIS A 112 -3.56 -4.01 1.41
CA HIS A 112 -3.44 -3.17 0.21
C HIS A 112 -4.10 -3.84 -0.99
N VAL A 113 -5.31 -4.37 -0.81
CA VAL A 113 -6.15 -4.74 -1.96
C VAL A 113 -6.57 -3.43 -2.60
N LEU A 114 -5.79 -3.00 -3.59
CA LEU A 114 -6.26 -2.07 -4.61
C LEU A 114 -7.57 -2.66 -5.14
N SER A 115 -8.63 -1.84 -5.20
CA SER A 115 -9.89 -2.25 -5.82
C SER A 115 -9.57 -2.87 -7.18
N PHE A 116 -10.21 -3.99 -7.52
CA PHE A 116 -10.04 -4.63 -8.83
C PHE A 116 -10.37 -3.67 -9.99
N GLU A 117 -11.19 -2.65 -9.75
CA GLU A 117 -11.47 -1.58 -10.71
C GLU A 117 -10.39 -0.48 -10.78
N LEU A 118 -9.57 -0.35 -9.74
CA LEU A 118 -8.35 0.48 -9.75
C LEU A 118 -7.15 -0.27 -10.34
N LEU A 119 -7.24 -1.59 -10.44
CA LEU A 119 -6.41 -2.36 -11.37
C LEU A 119 -6.95 -2.05 -12.77
N ASN A 120 -6.49 -0.95 -13.35
CA ASN A 120 -6.33 -0.94 -14.80
C ASN A 120 -5.57 -2.24 -15.17
N GLU A 121 -5.80 -2.76 -16.36
CA GLU A 121 -5.13 -3.94 -16.96
C GLU A 121 -3.58 -3.83 -17.04
N HIS A 122 -2.97 -2.93 -16.27
CA HIS A 122 -1.56 -2.54 -16.26
C HIS A 122 -0.93 -2.41 -14.86
N ASP A 123 -1.56 -2.87 -13.76
CA ASP A 123 -0.90 -2.88 -12.44
C ASP A 123 -0.47 -4.30 -12.00
N PRO A 124 0.84 -4.60 -11.94
CA PRO A 124 1.39 -5.97 -11.95
C PRO A 124 1.51 -6.63 -10.55
N CYS A 125 0.68 -6.25 -9.59
CA CYS A 125 0.93 -6.61 -8.19
C CYS A 125 0.26 -7.92 -7.71
N ILE A 126 -0.40 -8.69 -8.57
CA ILE A 126 -1.03 -9.97 -8.18
C ILE A 126 -0.80 -11.05 -9.25
N ALA A 127 0.42 -11.55 -9.38
CA ALA A 127 0.65 -12.89 -9.93
C ALA A 127 1.95 -13.49 -9.38
N PRO A 128 1.89 -14.56 -8.57
CA PRO A 128 3.08 -15.33 -8.24
C PRO A 128 3.45 -16.17 -9.47
N TYR A 129 4.45 -15.71 -10.21
CA TYR A 129 5.20 -16.46 -11.22
C TYR A 129 4.36 -17.01 -12.40
N GLY A 130 4.17 -16.21 -13.45
CA GLY A 130 3.61 -16.73 -14.70
C GLY A 130 3.67 -15.74 -15.85
N ILE A 131 4.50 -16.05 -16.85
CA ILE A 131 4.48 -15.58 -18.26
C ILE A 131 4.63 -14.06 -18.51
N ASP A 132 4.07 -13.18 -17.68
CA ASP A 132 4.15 -11.72 -17.79
C ASP A 132 5.57 -11.18 -17.57
N ASP A 133 6.43 -11.87 -16.82
CA ASP A 133 7.83 -11.44 -16.58
C ASP A 133 8.68 -11.42 -17.87
N VAL A 134 8.32 -12.24 -18.87
CA VAL A 134 8.97 -12.22 -20.20
C VAL A 134 8.45 -11.05 -21.03
N LEU A 135 7.15 -10.76 -20.95
CA LEU A 135 6.51 -9.65 -21.66
C LEU A 135 6.91 -8.30 -21.05
N ASP A 136 7.05 -8.22 -19.73
CA ASP A 136 7.56 -7.09 -18.97
C ASP A 136 9.04 -6.86 -19.24
N ARG A 137 9.88 -7.91 -19.30
CA ARG A 137 11.28 -7.76 -19.74
C ARG A 137 11.38 -7.23 -21.16
N LEU A 138 10.61 -7.77 -22.10
CA LEU A 138 10.60 -7.28 -23.49
C LEU A 138 10.11 -5.83 -23.57
N THR A 139 9.14 -5.44 -22.75
CA THR A 139 8.60 -4.08 -22.69
C THR A 139 9.60 -3.10 -22.07
N VAL A 140 10.25 -3.49 -20.97
CA VAL A 140 11.31 -2.73 -20.32
C VAL A 140 12.52 -2.58 -21.22
N GLU A 141 12.95 -3.63 -21.92
CA GLU A 141 14.05 -3.55 -22.89
C GLU A 141 13.71 -2.61 -24.05
N ARG A 142 12.48 -2.64 -24.58
CA ARG A 142 12.03 -1.69 -25.60
C ARG A 142 12.03 -0.25 -25.08
N ILE A 143 11.52 -0.01 -23.87
CA ILE A 143 11.51 1.33 -23.26
C ILE A 143 12.93 1.83 -23.00
N LEU A 144 13.82 0.96 -22.51
CA LEU A 144 15.22 1.29 -22.28
C LEU A 144 15.96 1.56 -23.59
N SER A 145 15.65 0.84 -24.68
CA SER A 145 16.25 1.06 -25.99
C SER A 145 16.02 2.47 -26.57
N ALA A 146 14.98 3.19 -26.09
CA ALA A 146 14.73 4.58 -26.44
C ALA A 146 15.73 5.57 -25.78
N LEU A 147 16.48 5.14 -24.77
CA LEU A 147 17.52 5.91 -24.12
C LEU A 147 18.87 5.61 -24.79
N SER A 148 19.74 6.62 -24.84
CA SER A 148 21.13 6.42 -25.25
C SER A 148 21.88 5.51 -24.28
N PRO A 149 22.97 4.84 -24.72
CA PRO A 149 23.77 3.97 -23.84
C PRO A 149 24.25 4.66 -22.55
N LEU A 150 24.57 5.95 -22.64
CA LEU A 150 24.97 6.75 -21.49
C LEU A 150 23.80 6.99 -20.52
N GLU A 151 22.62 7.33 -21.03
CA GLU A 151 21.42 7.56 -20.24
C GLU A 151 20.94 6.28 -19.55
N GLN A 152 20.99 5.13 -20.25
CA GLN A 152 20.70 3.82 -19.66
C GLN A 152 21.64 3.53 -18.48
N ARG A 153 22.95 3.76 -18.64
CA ARG A 153 23.94 3.57 -17.58
C ARG A 153 23.64 4.46 -16.37
N ILE A 154 23.27 5.73 -16.60
CA ILE A 154 22.93 6.66 -15.53
C ILE A 154 21.68 6.21 -14.77
N VAL A 155 20.62 5.82 -15.49
CA VAL A 155 19.36 5.38 -14.86
C VAL A 155 19.58 4.10 -14.06
N ARG A 156 20.34 3.13 -14.61
CA ARG A 156 20.67 1.87 -13.92
C ARG A 156 21.47 2.12 -12.65
N ALA A 157 22.55 2.91 -12.73
CA ALA A 157 23.38 3.21 -11.56
C ALA A 157 22.58 3.88 -10.41
N ILE A 158 21.64 4.77 -10.74
CA ILE A 158 20.86 5.49 -9.73
C ILE A 158 19.74 4.63 -9.14
N HIS A 159 18.99 3.90 -9.99
CA HIS A 159 17.76 3.22 -9.56
C HIS A 159 17.94 1.74 -9.26
N LEU A 160 18.90 1.04 -9.89
CA LEU A 160 19.22 -0.34 -9.57
C LEU A 160 20.36 -0.44 -8.55
N ASP A 161 21.45 0.30 -8.77
CA ASP A 161 22.66 0.16 -7.94
C ASP A 161 22.67 1.13 -6.73
N GLY A 162 21.66 2.02 -6.62
CA GLY A 162 21.49 2.94 -5.50
C GLY A 162 22.55 4.05 -5.41
N VAL A 163 23.33 4.29 -6.47
CA VAL A 163 24.40 5.28 -6.49
C VAL A 163 23.82 6.69 -6.57
N THR A 164 24.34 7.61 -5.77
CA THR A 164 23.87 9.00 -5.81
C THR A 164 24.33 9.71 -7.08
N VAL A 165 23.56 10.70 -7.53
CA VAL A 165 23.91 11.54 -8.70
C VAL A 165 25.27 12.23 -8.52
N VAL A 166 25.66 12.53 -7.28
CA VAL A 166 26.93 13.19 -6.96
C VAL A 166 28.09 12.23 -7.15
N ASP A 167 27.97 11.02 -6.62
CA ASP A 167 29.02 9.99 -6.71
C ASP A 167 29.20 9.53 -8.17
N LEU A 168 28.09 9.37 -8.89
CA LEU A 168 28.11 9.02 -10.30
C LEU A 168 28.74 10.13 -11.17
N ALA A 169 28.50 11.40 -10.84
CA ALA A 169 29.12 12.54 -11.53
C ALA A 169 30.64 12.55 -11.36
N ALA A 170 31.11 12.28 -10.13
CA ALA A 170 32.53 12.18 -9.83
C ALA A 170 33.19 11.00 -10.57
N HIS A 171 32.54 9.83 -10.58
CA HIS A 171 33.06 8.62 -11.23
C HIS A 171 33.15 8.75 -12.76
N LEU A 172 32.25 9.51 -13.38
CA LEU A 172 32.20 9.70 -14.84
C LEU A 172 32.89 11.01 -15.31
N GLY A 173 33.50 11.78 -14.40
CA GLY A 173 34.21 13.02 -14.74
C GLY A 173 33.31 14.16 -15.21
N TYR A 174 32.02 14.16 -14.85
CA TYR A 174 31.07 15.20 -15.24
C TYR A 174 30.79 16.16 -14.07
N SER A 175 30.45 17.41 -14.41
CA SER A 175 29.91 18.35 -13.41
C SER A 175 28.57 17.85 -12.86
N ARG A 176 28.34 18.01 -11.54
CA ARG A 176 27.07 17.71 -10.87
C ARG A 176 25.86 18.28 -11.63
N ARG A 177 25.94 19.53 -12.07
CA ARG A 177 24.85 20.20 -12.80
C ARG A 177 24.58 19.55 -14.15
N HIS A 178 25.63 19.08 -14.83
CA HIS A 178 25.53 18.35 -16.09
C HIS A 178 24.89 16.97 -15.86
N MET A 179 25.30 16.27 -14.81
CA MET A 179 24.76 14.95 -14.45
C MET A 179 23.29 15.02 -14.07
N THR A 180 22.86 15.99 -13.25
CA THR A 180 21.43 16.18 -12.95
C THR A 180 20.62 16.47 -14.21
N ARG A 181 21.17 17.25 -15.15
CA ARG A 181 20.50 17.56 -16.41
C ARG A 181 20.35 16.31 -17.28
N LEU A 182 21.41 15.50 -17.41
CA LEU A 182 21.38 14.23 -18.14
C LEU A 182 20.39 13.25 -17.51
N HIS A 183 20.40 13.09 -16.19
CA HIS A 183 19.47 12.23 -15.47
C HIS A 183 18.00 12.67 -15.69
N ARG A 184 17.72 13.97 -15.60
CA ARG A 184 16.39 14.50 -15.87
C ARG A 184 15.95 14.28 -17.33
N CYS A 185 16.85 14.48 -18.29
CA CYS A 185 16.57 14.20 -19.70
C CYS A 185 16.27 12.71 -19.93
N ALA A 186 17.02 11.81 -19.30
CA ALA A 186 16.80 10.37 -19.36
C ALA A 186 15.42 9.99 -18.81
N LEU A 187 15.01 10.53 -17.65
CA LEU A 187 13.70 10.29 -17.06
C LEU A 187 12.54 10.83 -17.93
N GLU A 188 12.71 12.00 -18.53
CA GLU A 188 11.69 12.55 -19.44
C GLU A 188 11.56 11.73 -20.73
N ARG A 189 12.66 11.22 -21.28
CA ARG A 189 12.63 10.27 -22.41
C ARG A 189 11.95 8.97 -22.03
N LEU A 190 12.26 8.43 -20.86
CA LEU A 190 11.66 7.20 -20.34
C LEU A 190 10.15 7.36 -20.13
N LYS A 191 9.70 8.49 -19.57
CA LYS A 191 8.26 8.81 -19.45
C LYS A 191 7.56 8.89 -20.80
N ARG A 192 8.19 9.50 -21.82
CA ARG A 192 7.62 9.59 -23.17
C ARG A 192 7.52 8.21 -23.82
N ALA A 193 8.57 7.40 -23.71
CA ALA A 193 8.60 6.03 -24.23
C ALA A 193 7.55 5.15 -23.55
N PHE A 194 7.39 5.28 -22.23
CA PHE A 194 6.34 4.59 -21.47
C PHE A 194 4.93 4.97 -21.95
N ARG A 195 4.65 6.27 -22.12
CA ARG A 195 3.36 6.75 -22.64
C ARG A 195 3.08 6.27 -24.07
N ALA A 196 4.10 6.24 -24.92
CA ALA A 196 3.97 5.75 -26.29
C ALA A 196 3.70 4.24 -26.34
N CYS A 197 4.35 3.46 -25.47
CA CYS A 197 4.10 2.03 -25.35
C CYS A 197 2.70 1.75 -24.80
N ALA A 198 2.28 2.47 -23.75
CA ALA A 198 0.94 2.36 -23.18
C ALA A 198 -0.18 2.75 -24.17
N ALA A 199 0.10 3.64 -25.13
CA ALA A 199 -0.84 4.00 -26.18
C ALA A 199 -0.93 2.98 -27.32
N SER A 200 0.09 2.13 -27.49
CA SER A 200 0.16 1.10 -28.54
C SER A 200 -0.45 -0.25 -28.12
N VAL A 201 -0.82 -0.40 -26.84
CA VAL A 201 -1.42 -1.62 -26.26
C VAL A 201 -2.94 -1.50 -26.12
N LYS A 202 -3.53 -0.33 -26.47
CA LYS A 202 -4.98 -0.17 -26.71
C LYS A 202 -5.33 -0.48 -28.15
#